data_AF-G5S9G7-F1
#
_entry.id   AF-G5S9G7-F1
#
_cell.length_a   1.000
_cell.length_b   1.000
_cell.length_c   1.000
_cell.angle_alpha   90.00
_cell.angle_beta   90.00
_cell.angle_gamma   90.00
#
_symmetry.space_group_name_H-M   'P 1'
#
loop_
_entity.id
_entity.type
_entity.pdbx_description
1 polymer ?
#
loop_
_entity_poly.entity_id
_entity_poly.type
_entity_poly.pdbx_seq_one_letter_code
_entity_poly.pdbx_strand_id
1 'polypeptide(L)'
;CQVGATEAGAGDVTRASVPTAVPVPVATVPAPVVTIDSHDDKAWRDTLLKVAAILCERQPSSPQGYRLRRHALWQNITSAPQAESDGRTPLAAVSADMVADYQARLTRADMTLWQQVEQSLLLAPYWLDGHHLSAQIAQQLGHDDVAQAVLDEIRRFVARLPALASLLFNDRSPFISDATRQWLADEPQKLAVAIATDDMTQQVWLCWQEQGLEAALVLAERLPGDTPRAQFYRQYLTAQLQEAAGMTQLAQYHYRMLFKTGLHTMLSDWEPALLEQLETKLATETASE
;
A
#
# COMPACT_ATOMS: atom_id res chain seq x y z
N CYS A 1 56.50 72.45 -30.73
CA CYS A 1 56.46 71.65 -29.50
C CYS A 1 55.03 71.59 -28.98
N GLN A 2 54.44 70.38 -28.89
CA GLN A 2 53.76 69.80 -27.71
C GLN A 2 52.93 70.74 -26.80
N VAL A 3 51.71 70.44 -26.32
CA VAL A 3 50.92 69.21 -26.07
C VAL A 3 49.46 69.68 -25.97
N GLY A 4 48.45 68.94 -26.45
CA GLY A 4 47.59 68.15 -25.55
C GLY A 4 46.12 68.59 -25.59
N ALA A 5 45.31 67.92 -26.40
CA ALA A 5 43.85 68.04 -26.37
C ALA A 5 43.24 66.66 -26.07
N THR A 6 42.43 66.64 -25.02
CA THR A 6 41.43 65.63 -24.70
C THR A 6 40.36 65.56 -25.78
N GLU A 7 39.96 64.36 -26.20
CA GLU A 7 38.57 64.09 -26.55
C GLU A 7 38.26 62.59 -26.47
N ALA A 8 37.10 62.32 -25.90
CA ALA A 8 36.52 61.01 -25.71
C ALA A 8 35.56 60.69 -26.86
N GLY A 9 35.46 59.41 -27.23
CA GLY A 9 34.26 58.87 -27.88
C GLY A 9 34.50 57.91 -29.04
N ALA A 10 33.70 56.85 -29.05
CA ALA A 10 33.51 55.84 -30.11
C ALA A 10 34.54 54.70 -30.18
N GLY A 11 34.51 53.80 -29.19
CA GLY A 11 34.99 52.43 -29.34
C GLY A 11 33.94 51.57 -30.04
N ASP A 12 34.29 51.13 -31.25
CA ASP A 12 33.56 50.17 -32.08
C ASP A 12 33.36 48.83 -31.34
N VAL A 13 32.11 48.42 -31.13
CA VAL A 13 31.78 47.14 -30.49
C VAL A 13 31.78 46.07 -31.59
N THR A 14 32.91 45.39 -31.74
CA THR A 14 33.03 44.20 -32.57
C THR A 14 32.16 43.09 -31.97
N ARG A 15 31.04 42.77 -32.61
CA ARG A 15 30.14 41.67 -32.24
C ARG A 15 30.85 40.33 -32.50
N ALA A 16 31.39 39.73 -31.44
CA ALA A 16 31.95 38.37 -31.50
C ALA A 16 30.83 37.35 -31.79
N SER A 17 31.01 36.60 -32.87
CA SER A 17 30.18 35.45 -33.25
C SER A 17 30.45 34.28 -32.31
N VAL A 18 29.41 33.84 -31.60
CA VAL A 18 29.43 32.65 -30.73
C VAL A 18 29.40 31.40 -31.62
N PRO A 19 30.28 30.40 -31.41
CA PRO A 19 30.20 29.16 -32.17
C PRO A 19 28.98 28.36 -31.70
N THR A 20 28.09 28.04 -32.63
CA THR A 20 26.96 27.14 -32.43
C THR A 20 27.47 25.74 -32.09
N ALA A 21 27.22 25.27 -30.85
CA ALA A 21 27.45 23.90 -30.46
C ALA A 21 26.53 22.96 -31.26
N VAL A 22 27.13 22.02 -31.99
CA VAL A 22 26.43 20.89 -32.61
C VAL A 22 25.75 20.05 -31.52
N PRO A 23 24.45 19.73 -31.63
CA PRO A 23 23.80 18.88 -30.66
C PRO A 23 24.35 17.46 -30.80
N VAL A 24 24.90 16.94 -29.71
CA VAL A 24 25.24 15.52 -29.59
C VAL A 24 23.95 14.69 -29.73
N PRO A 25 23.95 13.58 -30.48
CA PRO A 25 22.78 12.73 -30.59
C PRO A 25 22.50 12.12 -29.21
N VAL A 26 21.36 12.45 -28.62
CA VAL A 26 20.84 11.76 -27.45
C VAL A 26 20.58 10.32 -27.89
N ALA A 27 21.35 9.38 -27.35
CA ALA A 27 21.13 7.97 -27.58
C ALA A 27 19.75 7.59 -27.01
N THR A 28 18.74 7.50 -27.87
CA THR A 28 17.44 6.92 -27.54
C THR A 28 17.65 5.43 -27.23
N VAL A 29 17.58 5.07 -25.95
CA VAL A 29 17.49 3.68 -25.53
C VAL A 29 16.24 3.08 -26.18
N PRO A 30 16.33 2.01 -26.98
CA PRO A 30 15.16 1.43 -27.62
C PRO A 30 14.15 0.99 -26.55
N ALA A 31 12.88 1.34 -26.76
CA ALA A 31 11.82 0.93 -25.85
C ALA A 31 11.76 -0.62 -25.81
N PRO A 32 11.61 -1.24 -24.63
CA PRO A 32 11.41 -2.68 -24.53
C PRO A 32 10.18 -3.09 -25.33
N VAL A 33 10.40 -3.92 -26.36
CA VAL A 33 9.32 -4.49 -27.17
C VAL A 33 8.81 -5.72 -26.44
N VAL A 34 7.55 -5.67 -25.97
CA VAL A 34 6.87 -6.85 -25.42
C VAL A 34 6.06 -7.47 -26.55
N THR A 35 6.49 -8.64 -27.02
CA THR A 35 5.64 -9.50 -27.86
C THR A 35 4.52 -10.06 -26.99
N ILE A 36 3.27 -9.78 -27.35
CA ILE A 36 2.10 -10.26 -26.63
C ILE A 36 1.74 -11.64 -27.20
N ASP A 37 2.00 -12.68 -26.41
CA ASP A 37 1.67 -14.05 -26.78
C ASP A 37 0.55 -14.57 -25.87
N SER A 38 -0.65 -14.76 -26.42
CA SER A 38 -1.85 -15.20 -25.70
C SER A 38 -2.32 -16.61 -26.07
N HIS A 39 -1.48 -17.38 -26.76
CA HIS A 39 -1.87 -18.65 -27.37
C HIS A 39 -1.93 -19.83 -26.38
N ASP A 40 -1.19 -19.76 -25.26
CA ASP A 40 -1.27 -20.72 -24.15
C ASP A 40 -0.98 -20.05 -22.80
N ASP A 41 -1.35 -20.72 -21.71
CA ASP A 41 -1.23 -20.19 -20.35
C ASP A 41 0.23 -19.89 -19.93
N LYS A 42 1.20 -20.59 -20.52
CA LYS A 42 2.62 -20.41 -20.22
C LYS A 42 3.14 -19.14 -20.90
N ALA A 43 2.87 -18.98 -22.18
CA ALA A 43 3.23 -17.80 -22.96
C ALA A 43 2.52 -16.55 -22.41
N TRP A 44 1.26 -16.69 -21.97
CA TRP A 44 0.54 -15.62 -21.32
C TRP A 44 1.18 -15.22 -19.99
N ARG A 45 1.49 -16.20 -19.13
CA ARG A 45 2.24 -15.96 -17.89
C ARG A 45 3.58 -15.26 -18.16
N ASP A 46 4.36 -15.72 -19.14
CA ASP A 46 5.65 -15.13 -19.47
C ASP A 46 5.50 -13.70 -19.99
N THR A 47 4.46 -13.41 -20.77
CA THR A 47 4.10 -12.06 -21.20
C THR A 47 3.80 -11.17 -19.99
N LEU A 48 2.95 -11.62 -19.06
CA LEU A 48 2.63 -10.87 -17.85
C LEU A 48 3.86 -10.60 -16.98
N LEU A 49 4.76 -11.58 -16.83
CA LEU A 49 6.00 -11.42 -16.07
C LEU A 49 6.96 -10.41 -16.73
N LYS A 50 7.06 -10.40 -18.07
CA LYS A 50 7.83 -9.38 -18.81
C LYS A 50 7.26 -7.98 -18.60
N VAL A 51 5.93 -7.81 -18.71
CA VAL A 51 5.27 -6.52 -18.45
C VAL A 51 5.49 -6.07 -17.01
N ALA A 52 5.33 -6.98 -16.04
CA ALA A 52 5.57 -6.70 -14.63
C ALA A 52 7.03 -6.27 -14.37
N ALA A 53 8.02 -6.92 -15.00
CA ALA A 53 9.42 -6.54 -14.91
C ALA A 53 9.65 -5.10 -15.41
N ILE A 54 9.11 -4.76 -16.60
CA ILE A 54 9.23 -3.41 -17.17
C ILE A 54 8.57 -2.36 -16.26
N LEU A 55 7.42 -2.67 -15.66
CA LEU A 55 6.74 -1.76 -14.73
C LEU A 55 7.60 -1.51 -13.48
N CYS A 56 8.14 -2.57 -12.87
CA CYS A 56 9.02 -2.46 -11.71
C CYS A 56 10.32 -1.70 -12.02
N GLU A 57 10.90 -1.89 -13.20
CA GLU A 57 12.12 -1.17 -13.62
C GLU A 57 11.86 0.32 -13.85
N ARG A 58 10.73 0.67 -14.47
CA ARG A 58 10.40 2.06 -14.79
C ARG A 58 9.89 2.84 -13.59
N GLN A 59 9.13 2.19 -12.71
CA GLN A 59 8.46 2.81 -11.57
C GLN A 59 8.55 1.88 -10.34
N PRO A 60 9.72 1.78 -9.69
CA PRO A 60 9.92 0.89 -8.52
C PRO A 60 9.00 1.20 -7.34
N SER A 61 8.57 2.46 -7.20
CA SER A 61 7.61 2.89 -6.17
C SER A 61 6.15 2.57 -6.50
N SER A 62 5.85 2.17 -7.75
CA SER A 62 4.49 1.86 -8.18
C SER A 62 4.12 0.41 -7.85
N PRO A 63 3.05 0.16 -7.09
CA PRO A 63 2.68 -1.21 -6.69
C PRO A 63 2.23 -2.11 -7.86
N GLN A 64 1.90 -1.55 -9.01
CA GLN A 64 1.21 -2.23 -10.11
C GLN A 64 2.07 -3.33 -10.74
N GLY A 65 3.38 -3.09 -10.90
CA GLY A 65 4.30 -4.11 -11.39
C GLY A 65 4.36 -5.32 -10.45
N TYR A 66 4.42 -5.08 -9.15
CA TYR A 66 4.47 -6.13 -8.13
C TYR A 66 3.16 -6.91 -8.04
N ARG A 67 2.00 -6.23 -8.10
CA ARG A 67 0.67 -6.87 -8.15
C ARG A 67 0.52 -7.76 -9.38
N LEU A 68 0.91 -7.25 -10.55
CA LEU A 68 0.88 -8.02 -11.81
C LEU A 68 1.77 -9.26 -11.74
N ARG A 69 2.96 -9.14 -11.13
CA ARG A 69 3.86 -10.28 -10.90
C ARG A 69 3.21 -11.36 -10.04
N ARG A 70 2.55 -11.02 -8.93
CA ARG A 70 1.84 -11.99 -8.08
C ARG A 70 0.65 -12.62 -8.82
N HIS A 71 -0.09 -11.84 -9.59
CA HIS A 71 -1.16 -12.35 -10.45
C HIS A 71 -0.62 -13.40 -11.44
N ALA A 72 0.41 -13.06 -12.21
CA ALA A 72 1.06 -14.00 -13.13
C ALA A 72 1.62 -15.23 -12.42
N LEU A 73 2.13 -15.05 -11.20
CA LEU A 73 2.69 -16.12 -10.37
C LEU A 73 1.64 -17.16 -9.97
N TRP A 74 0.47 -16.71 -9.54
CA TRP A 74 -0.54 -17.54 -8.87
C TRP A 74 -1.83 -17.81 -9.66
N GLN A 75 -2.02 -17.18 -10.84
CA GLN A 75 -3.24 -17.33 -11.64
C GLN A 75 -3.59 -18.79 -11.97
N ASN A 76 -2.58 -19.63 -12.23
CA ASN A 76 -2.78 -21.03 -12.62
C ASN A 76 -2.79 -22.00 -11.41
N ILE A 77 -2.59 -21.50 -10.19
CA ILE A 77 -2.64 -22.31 -8.97
C ILE A 77 -4.06 -22.27 -8.45
N THR A 78 -4.90 -23.25 -8.82
CA THR A 78 -6.33 -23.29 -8.47
C THR A 78 -6.64 -24.18 -7.25
N SER A 79 -5.71 -25.04 -6.84
CA SER A 79 -5.82 -25.91 -5.67
C SER A 79 -4.51 -25.96 -4.90
N ALA A 80 -4.59 -26.28 -3.61
CA ALA A 80 -3.39 -26.53 -2.80
C ALA A 80 -2.63 -27.78 -3.31
N PRO A 81 -1.30 -27.82 -3.17
CA PRO A 81 -0.52 -29.00 -3.53
C PRO A 81 -0.92 -30.21 -2.67
N GLN A 82 -0.84 -31.41 -3.26
CA GLN A 82 -1.14 -32.65 -2.54
C GLN A 82 -0.12 -32.87 -1.42
N ALA A 83 -0.64 -33.14 -0.23
CA ALA A 83 0.15 -33.37 0.97
C ALA A 83 0.06 -34.83 1.43
N GLU A 84 1.13 -35.30 2.07
CA GLU A 84 1.16 -36.55 2.83
C GLU A 84 0.32 -36.45 4.12
N SER A 85 0.15 -37.57 4.84
CA SER A 85 -0.62 -37.62 6.08
C SER A 85 -0.11 -36.68 7.18
N ASP A 86 1.16 -36.27 7.11
CA ASP A 86 1.80 -35.36 8.05
C ASP A 86 1.86 -33.90 7.57
N GLY A 87 1.17 -33.57 6.46
CA GLY A 87 1.08 -32.21 5.92
C GLY A 87 2.24 -31.81 5.00
N ARG A 88 3.23 -32.67 4.79
CA ARG A 88 4.35 -32.42 3.88
C ARG A 88 3.94 -32.54 2.43
N THR A 89 4.51 -31.67 1.61
CA THR A 89 4.34 -31.67 0.15
C THR A 89 5.64 -32.12 -0.53
N PRO A 90 5.60 -32.63 -1.77
CA PRO A 90 6.81 -32.97 -2.52
C PRO A 90 7.60 -31.73 -3.00
N LEU A 91 7.22 -30.53 -2.58
CA LEU A 91 7.84 -29.28 -2.98
C LEU A 91 9.08 -28.99 -2.15
N ALA A 92 10.16 -28.59 -2.82
CA ALA A 92 11.39 -28.17 -2.17
C ALA A 92 11.23 -26.74 -1.60
N ALA A 93 11.71 -26.54 -0.38
CA ALA A 93 11.88 -25.22 0.19
C ALA A 93 13.03 -24.47 -0.49
N VAL A 94 13.03 -23.14 -0.37
CA VAL A 94 14.21 -22.33 -0.70
C VAL A 94 15.32 -22.67 0.29
N SER A 95 16.56 -22.77 -0.18
CA SER A 95 17.72 -23.14 0.66
C SER A 95 17.82 -22.24 1.89
N ALA A 96 17.96 -22.86 3.07
CA ALA A 96 18.11 -22.15 4.34
C ALA A 96 19.31 -21.18 4.33
N ASP A 97 20.43 -21.56 3.70
CA ASP A 97 21.61 -20.70 3.56
C ASP A 97 21.30 -19.43 2.74
N MET A 98 20.49 -19.57 1.68
CA MET A 98 20.06 -18.45 0.85
C MET A 98 19.10 -17.53 1.62
N VAL A 99 18.15 -18.10 2.37
CA VAL A 99 17.23 -17.34 3.22
C VAL A 99 18.00 -16.56 4.28
N ALA A 100 18.99 -17.20 4.92
CA ALA A 100 19.84 -16.57 5.92
C ALA A 100 20.67 -15.42 5.33
N ASP A 101 21.22 -15.56 4.12
CA ASP A 101 21.92 -14.47 3.41
C ASP A 101 21.01 -13.26 3.20
N TYR A 102 19.80 -13.48 2.69
CA TYR A 102 18.85 -12.39 2.45
C TYR A 102 18.44 -11.70 3.76
N GLN A 103 18.17 -12.45 4.81
CA GLN A 103 17.82 -11.91 6.13
C GLN A 103 18.97 -11.09 6.73
N ALA A 104 20.22 -11.56 6.60
CA ALA A 104 21.39 -10.83 7.11
C ALA A 104 21.56 -9.47 6.43
N ARG A 105 21.22 -9.38 5.13
CA ARG A 105 21.32 -8.16 4.33
C ARG A 105 20.13 -7.21 4.49
N LEU A 106 19.04 -7.63 5.14
CA LEU A 106 17.82 -6.83 5.30
C LEU A 106 18.06 -5.47 5.98
N THR A 107 18.96 -5.41 6.97
CA THR A 107 19.30 -4.17 7.69
C THR A 107 19.96 -3.10 6.82
N ARG A 108 20.53 -3.50 5.68
CA ARG A 108 21.15 -2.62 4.67
C ARG A 108 20.57 -2.94 3.30
N ALA A 109 19.25 -3.12 3.26
CA ALA A 109 18.54 -3.50 2.05
C ALA A 109 18.82 -2.49 0.92
N ASP A 110 19.04 -3.03 -0.28
CA ASP A 110 19.25 -2.27 -1.50
C ASP A 110 18.37 -2.86 -2.62
N MET A 111 18.32 -2.16 -3.75
CA MET A 111 17.55 -2.62 -4.91
C MET A 111 18.03 -3.97 -5.43
N THR A 112 19.32 -4.30 -5.26
CA THR A 112 19.89 -5.56 -5.75
C THR A 112 19.40 -6.75 -4.93
N LEU A 113 19.36 -6.64 -3.60
CA LEU A 113 18.75 -7.62 -2.72
C LEU A 113 17.27 -7.81 -3.08
N TRP A 114 16.55 -6.72 -3.29
CA TRP A 114 15.12 -6.81 -3.61
C TRP A 114 14.87 -7.58 -4.91
N GLN A 115 15.64 -7.28 -5.96
CA GLN A 115 15.56 -8.00 -7.25
C GLN A 115 15.92 -9.48 -7.10
N GLN A 116 16.93 -9.82 -6.30
CA GLN A 116 17.30 -11.21 -6.03
C GLN A 116 16.18 -11.97 -5.32
N VAL A 117 15.59 -11.39 -4.28
CA VAL A 117 14.45 -11.98 -3.56
C VAL A 117 13.26 -12.17 -4.52
N GLU A 118 12.91 -11.14 -5.30
CA GLU A 118 11.83 -11.21 -6.28
C GLU A 118 12.06 -12.28 -7.35
N GLN A 119 13.30 -12.50 -7.79
CA GLN A 119 13.64 -13.56 -8.74
C GLN A 119 13.47 -14.95 -8.11
N SER A 120 13.88 -15.12 -6.86
CA SER A 120 13.68 -16.37 -6.11
C SER A 120 12.19 -16.70 -5.93
N LEU A 121 11.34 -15.69 -5.72
CA LEU A 121 9.89 -15.85 -5.63
C LEU A 121 9.24 -16.40 -6.92
N LEU A 122 9.80 -16.05 -8.09
CA LEU A 122 9.31 -16.59 -9.37
C LEU A 122 9.56 -18.10 -9.51
N LEU A 123 10.60 -18.60 -8.85
CA LEU A 123 10.99 -20.02 -8.84
C LEU A 123 10.31 -20.80 -7.72
N ALA A 124 9.93 -20.13 -6.62
CA ALA A 124 9.30 -20.73 -5.46
C ALA A 124 7.94 -20.07 -5.13
N PRO A 125 6.86 -20.38 -5.88
CA PRO A 125 5.56 -19.71 -5.73
C PRO A 125 4.89 -19.86 -4.36
N TYR A 126 5.26 -20.90 -3.60
CA TYR A 126 4.72 -21.21 -2.28
C TYR A 126 5.61 -20.70 -1.14
N TRP A 127 6.72 -20.02 -1.43
CA TRP A 127 7.58 -19.43 -0.40
C TRP A 127 7.00 -18.10 0.09
N LEU A 128 5.95 -18.18 0.92
CA LEU A 128 5.21 -17.02 1.40
C LEU A 128 6.04 -16.13 2.33
N ASP A 129 6.98 -16.72 3.08
CA ASP A 129 7.95 -15.98 3.88
C ASP A 129 8.86 -15.07 3.03
N GLY A 130 9.18 -15.46 1.79
CA GLY A 130 9.93 -14.61 0.88
C GLY A 130 9.16 -13.37 0.44
N HIS A 131 7.83 -13.45 0.37
CA HIS A 131 6.99 -12.30 0.06
C HIS A 131 6.91 -11.33 1.25
N HIS A 132 6.88 -11.84 2.48
CA HIS A 132 7.03 -11.03 3.69
C HIS A 132 8.38 -10.31 3.70
N LEU A 133 9.47 -11.03 3.40
CA LEU A 133 10.80 -10.43 3.26
C LEU A 133 10.85 -9.35 2.17
N SER A 134 10.24 -9.60 1.00
CA SER A 134 10.13 -8.60 -0.07
C SER A 134 9.39 -7.34 0.38
N ALA A 135 8.30 -7.48 1.16
CA ALA A 135 7.59 -6.34 1.72
C ALA A 135 8.44 -5.57 2.75
N GLN A 136 9.19 -6.27 3.61
CA GLN A 136 10.12 -5.63 4.54
C GLN A 136 11.22 -4.86 3.81
N ILE A 137 11.78 -5.43 2.74
CA ILE A 137 12.77 -4.76 1.89
C ILE A 137 12.15 -3.50 1.25
N ALA A 138 10.92 -3.60 0.72
CA ALA A 138 10.22 -2.46 0.16
C ALA A 138 10.03 -1.32 1.18
N GLN A 139 9.65 -1.65 2.42
CA GLN A 139 9.54 -0.67 3.51
C GLN A 139 10.89 -0.01 3.84
N GLN A 140 11.96 -0.81 3.95
CA GLN A 140 13.31 -0.28 4.21
C GLN A 140 13.78 0.68 3.10
N LEU A 141 13.32 0.48 1.87
CA LEU A 141 13.63 1.31 0.71
C LEU A 141 12.66 2.51 0.53
N GLY A 142 11.68 2.67 1.43
CA GLY A 142 10.69 3.76 1.39
C GLY A 142 9.56 3.55 0.38
N HIS A 143 9.23 2.30 0.06
CA HIS A 143 8.17 1.91 -0.86
C HIS A 143 7.00 1.24 -0.11
N ASP A 144 6.42 1.95 0.85
CA ASP A 144 5.35 1.42 1.73
C ASP A 144 4.10 0.99 0.96
N ASP A 145 3.71 1.73 -0.08
CA ASP A 145 2.58 1.37 -0.96
C ASP A 145 2.80 0.02 -1.64
N VAL A 146 4.05 -0.29 -2.01
CA VAL A 146 4.42 -1.58 -2.59
C VAL A 146 4.36 -2.67 -1.54
N ALA A 147 4.87 -2.42 -0.33
CA ALA A 147 4.80 -3.37 0.78
C ALA A 147 3.36 -3.74 1.13
N GLN A 148 2.47 -2.74 1.22
CA GLN A 148 1.05 -2.94 1.46
C GLN A 148 0.39 -3.71 0.30
N ALA A 149 0.73 -3.37 -0.95
CA ALA A 149 0.22 -4.11 -2.10
C ALA A 149 0.62 -5.58 -2.10
N VAL A 150 1.87 -5.88 -1.74
CA VAL A 150 2.37 -7.25 -1.61
C VAL A 150 1.61 -8.00 -0.51
N LEU A 151 1.39 -7.37 0.65
CA LEU A 151 0.57 -7.92 1.74
C LEU A 151 -0.85 -8.25 1.27
N ASP A 152 -1.51 -7.33 0.58
CA ASP A 152 -2.87 -7.53 0.07
C ASP A 152 -2.96 -8.72 -0.91
N GLU A 153 -1.98 -8.87 -1.81
CA GLU A 153 -1.98 -9.99 -2.77
C GLU A 153 -1.78 -11.33 -2.07
N ILE A 154 -0.91 -11.40 -1.06
CA ILE A 154 -0.70 -12.64 -0.29
C ILE A 154 -1.96 -12.99 0.48
N ARG A 155 -2.62 -12.01 1.12
CA ARG A 155 -3.89 -12.23 1.81
C ARG A 155 -4.95 -12.80 0.88
N ARG A 156 -5.09 -12.23 -0.32
CA ARG A 156 -5.99 -12.77 -1.36
C ARG A 156 -5.64 -14.20 -1.73
N PHE A 157 -4.36 -14.52 -1.89
CA PHE A 157 -3.91 -15.86 -2.25
C PHE A 157 -4.17 -16.89 -1.14
N VAL A 158 -3.84 -16.57 0.10
CA VAL A 158 -4.08 -17.44 1.27
C VAL A 158 -5.58 -17.59 1.55
N ALA A 159 -6.37 -16.52 1.43
CA ALA A 159 -7.83 -16.60 1.59
C ALA A 159 -8.48 -17.49 0.52
N ARG A 160 -7.93 -17.49 -0.71
CA ARG A 160 -8.40 -18.35 -1.80
C ARG A 160 -8.04 -19.83 -1.58
N LEU A 161 -6.91 -20.11 -0.93
CA LEU A 161 -6.42 -21.46 -0.66
C LEU A 161 -6.03 -21.59 0.82
N PRO A 162 -7.00 -21.65 1.76
CA PRO A 162 -6.72 -21.61 3.19
C PRO A 162 -5.91 -22.81 3.69
N ALA A 163 -5.96 -23.94 2.98
CA ALA A 163 -5.15 -25.13 3.27
C ALA A 163 -3.64 -24.84 3.27
N LEU A 164 -3.16 -23.82 2.54
CA LEU A 164 -1.74 -23.45 2.50
C LEU A 164 -1.18 -23.10 3.89
N ALA A 165 -2.03 -22.65 4.82
CA ALA A 165 -1.60 -22.25 6.16
C ALA A 165 -1.06 -23.40 7.01
N SER A 166 -1.42 -24.65 6.69
CA SER A 166 -1.01 -25.86 7.43
C SER A 166 -0.03 -26.75 6.68
N LEU A 167 0.41 -26.36 5.47
CA LEU A 167 1.29 -27.18 4.64
C LEU A 167 2.77 -26.97 4.96
N LEU A 168 3.53 -28.05 4.75
CA LEU A 168 4.97 -28.09 4.93
C LEU A 168 5.66 -28.42 3.59
N PHE A 169 6.88 -27.93 3.40
CA PHE A 169 7.79 -28.39 2.36
C PHE A 169 8.34 -29.80 2.69
N ASN A 170 9.05 -30.39 1.74
CA ASN A 170 9.63 -31.72 1.87
C ASN A 170 10.62 -31.86 3.05
N ASP A 171 11.28 -30.76 3.43
CA ASP A 171 12.22 -30.64 4.55
C ASP A 171 11.55 -30.32 5.90
N ARG A 172 10.21 -30.30 5.95
CA ARG A 172 9.35 -29.96 7.11
C ARG A 172 9.31 -28.47 7.46
N SER A 173 9.97 -27.59 6.71
CA SER A 173 9.77 -26.16 6.89
C SER A 173 8.32 -25.79 6.49
N PRO A 174 7.65 -24.88 7.22
CA PRO A 174 6.28 -24.49 6.90
C PRO A 174 6.22 -23.58 5.68
N PHE A 175 5.11 -23.59 4.95
CA PHE A 175 4.88 -22.63 3.87
C PHE A 175 4.77 -21.18 4.38
N ILE A 176 4.23 -21.03 5.60
CA ILE A 176 4.06 -19.77 6.31
C ILE A 176 4.70 -19.93 7.69
N SER A 177 5.72 -19.15 8.00
CA SER A 177 6.27 -19.07 9.36
C SER A 177 5.32 -18.35 10.32
N ASP A 178 5.56 -18.46 11.63
CA ASP A 178 4.76 -17.75 12.63
C ASP A 178 4.87 -16.22 12.49
N ALA A 179 6.05 -15.71 12.14
CA ALA A 179 6.26 -14.29 11.90
C ALA A 179 5.41 -13.79 10.71
N THR A 180 5.37 -14.56 9.62
CA THR A 180 4.54 -14.23 8.46
C THR A 180 3.05 -14.41 8.77
N ARG A 181 2.65 -15.39 9.58
CA ARG A 181 1.26 -15.51 10.05
C ARG A 181 0.83 -14.26 10.81
N GLN A 182 1.65 -13.75 11.72
CA GLN A 182 1.34 -12.53 12.47
C GLN A 182 1.23 -11.33 11.55
N TRP A 183 2.18 -11.15 10.63
CA TRP A 183 2.14 -10.07 9.64
C TRP A 183 0.91 -10.12 8.74
N LEU A 184 0.46 -11.32 8.34
CA LEU A 184 -0.78 -11.49 7.58
C LEU A 184 -2.04 -11.21 8.43
N ALA A 185 -1.99 -11.41 9.74
CA ALA A 185 -3.10 -11.16 10.66
C ALA A 185 -3.27 -9.69 11.06
N ASP A 186 -2.22 -8.86 10.93
CA ASP A 186 -2.27 -7.42 11.23
C ASP A 186 -3.11 -6.68 10.18
N GLU A 187 -4.45 -6.71 10.33
CA GLU A 187 -5.42 -6.04 9.44
C GLU A 187 -5.01 -4.58 9.15
N PRO A 188 -5.04 -4.14 7.88
CA PRO A 188 -4.85 -2.74 7.58
C PRO A 188 -6.15 -2.03 7.97
N GLN A 189 -6.07 -1.03 8.84
CA GLN A 189 -7.18 -0.16 9.20
C GLN A 189 -7.90 0.29 7.92
N LYS A 190 -9.15 -0.14 7.75
CA LYS A 190 -9.95 -0.04 6.52
C LYS A 190 -10.27 1.43 6.19
N LEU A 191 -9.34 2.13 5.54
CA LEU A 191 -9.50 3.49 5.03
C LEU A 191 -10.24 3.48 3.68
N ALA A 192 -11.56 3.68 3.69
CA ALA A 192 -12.27 4.09 2.48
C ALA A 192 -13.50 5.00 2.71
N VAL A 193 -13.90 5.26 3.95
CA VAL A 193 -14.97 6.23 4.28
C VAL A 193 -14.52 7.25 5.34
N ALA A 194 -13.26 7.17 5.77
CA ALA A 194 -12.74 7.90 6.93
C ALA A 194 -11.84 9.09 6.59
N ILE A 195 -11.47 9.37 5.34
CA ILE A 195 -10.34 10.28 5.05
C ILE A 195 -10.52 11.71 5.61
N ALA A 196 -11.74 12.25 5.68
CA ALA A 196 -11.99 13.55 6.33
C ALA A 196 -12.17 13.44 7.86
N THR A 197 -12.75 12.34 8.34
CA THR A 197 -12.98 12.08 9.77
C THR A 197 -11.69 11.66 10.48
N ASP A 198 -10.77 11.01 9.79
CA ASP A 198 -9.53 10.42 10.29
C ASP A 198 -8.47 11.51 10.53
N ASP A 199 -8.28 12.46 9.61
CA ASP A 199 -7.35 13.58 9.82
C ASP A 199 -7.74 14.44 11.05
N MET A 200 -9.04 14.75 11.19
CA MET A 200 -9.53 15.51 12.35
C MET A 200 -9.51 14.69 13.65
N THR A 201 -9.77 13.38 13.57
CA THR A 201 -9.65 12.49 14.73
C THR A 201 -8.20 12.38 15.18
N GLN A 202 -7.26 12.27 14.24
CA GLN A 202 -5.82 12.26 14.51
C GLN A 202 -5.36 13.55 15.19
N GLN A 203 -5.86 14.72 14.78
CA GLN A 203 -5.59 16.00 15.44
C GLN A 203 -6.05 16.01 16.90
N VAL A 204 -7.20 15.37 17.21
CA VAL A 204 -7.69 15.23 18.60
C VAL A 204 -6.75 14.34 19.43
N TRP A 205 -6.27 13.23 18.87
CA TRP A 205 -5.31 12.35 19.57
C TRP A 205 -3.94 13.01 19.76
N LEU A 206 -3.46 13.79 18.79
CA LEU A 206 -2.25 14.61 18.92
C LEU A 206 -2.42 15.66 20.03
N CYS A 207 -3.55 16.36 20.05
CA CYS A 207 -3.87 17.32 21.11
C CYS A 207 -3.86 16.68 22.50
N TRP A 208 -4.36 15.45 22.64
CA TRP A 208 -4.28 14.71 23.90
C TRP A 208 -2.84 14.46 24.35
N GLN A 209 -1.96 14.06 23.43
CA GLN A 209 -0.55 13.80 23.72
C GLN A 209 0.22 15.08 24.12
N GLU A 210 -0.11 16.22 23.49
CA GLU A 210 0.61 17.48 23.68
C GLU A 210 0.05 18.34 24.83
N GLN A 211 -1.27 18.40 24.97
CA GLN A 211 -1.98 19.38 25.82
C GLN A 211 -2.85 18.72 26.89
N GLY A 212 -2.94 17.39 26.89
CA GLY A 212 -3.71 16.63 27.86
C GLY A 212 -5.19 16.47 27.50
N LEU A 213 -5.90 15.73 28.35
CA LEU A 213 -7.26 15.28 28.09
C LEU A 213 -8.27 16.41 27.91
N GLU A 214 -8.20 17.45 28.74
CA GLU A 214 -9.19 18.54 28.72
C GLU A 214 -9.18 19.28 27.37
N ALA A 215 -7.99 19.59 26.86
CA ALA A 215 -7.82 20.21 25.55
C ALA A 215 -8.35 19.32 24.41
N ALA A 216 -8.06 18.02 24.49
CA ALA A 216 -8.53 17.04 23.51
C ALA A 216 -10.07 16.90 23.50
N LEU A 217 -10.71 16.90 24.67
CA LEU A 217 -12.17 16.85 24.79
C LEU A 217 -12.83 18.10 24.19
N VAL A 218 -12.29 19.29 24.49
CA VAL A 218 -12.77 20.55 23.90
C VAL A 218 -12.62 20.54 22.38
N LEU A 219 -11.52 19.99 21.86
CA LEU A 219 -11.31 19.87 20.43
C LEU A 219 -12.28 18.84 19.79
N ALA A 220 -12.51 17.71 20.45
CA ALA A 220 -13.47 16.70 20.01
C ALA A 220 -14.89 17.26 19.92
N GLU A 221 -15.33 18.07 20.89
CA GLU A 221 -16.65 18.70 20.89
C GLU A 221 -16.85 19.69 19.73
N ARG A 222 -15.77 20.33 19.27
CA ARG A 222 -15.77 21.34 18.19
C ARG A 222 -15.70 20.75 16.78
N LEU A 223 -15.61 19.42 16.64
CA LEU A 223 -15.61 18.78 15.33
C LEU A 223 -16.88 19.14 14.54
N PRO A 224 -16.78 19.48 13.24
CA PRO A 224 -17.92 19.87 12.42
C PRO A 224 -18.81 18.66 12.10
N GLY A 225 -20.08 18.94 11.81
CA GLY A 225 -21.06 17.93 11.39
C GLY A 225 -22.19 17.77 12.40
N ASP A 226 -23.36 18.29 12.03
CA ASP A 226 -24.57 18.20 12.84
C ASP A 226 -25.41 16.96 12.52
N THR A 227 -24.91 16.07 11.65
CA THR A 227 -25.62 14.84 11.31
C THR A 227 -25.64 13.88 12.51
N PRO A 228 -26.70 13.08 12.68
CA PRO A 228 -26.78 12.08 13.74
C PRO A 228 -25.60 11.09 13.72
N ARG A 229 -25.14 10.72 12.52
CA ARG A 229 -23.91 9.97 12.29
C ARG A 229 -22.67 10.68 12.86
N ALA A 230 -22.46 11.96 12.55
CA ALA A 230 -21.29 12.71 13.03
C ALA A 230 -21.31 12.87 14.57
N GLN A 231 -22.49 13.11 15.15
CA GLN A 231 -22.65 13.19 16.61
C GLN A 231 -22.30 11.86 17.29
N PHE A 232 -22.73 10.73 16.72
CA PHE A 232 -22.41 9.40 17.26
C PHE A 232 -20.90 9.14 17.25
N TYR A 233 -20.21 9.42 16.15
CA TYR A 233 -18.76 9.24 16.07
C TYR A 233 -18.00 10.17 17.03
N ARG A 234 -18.49 11.40 17.25
CA ARG A 234 -17.92 12.33 18.23
C ARG A 234 -18.03 11.81 19.67
N GLN A 235 -19.20 11.26 20.02
CA GLN A 235 -19.42 10.63 21.33
C GLN A 235 -18.55 9.38 21.51
N TYR A 236 -18.37 8.58 20.45
CA TYR A 236 -17.47 7.43 20.46
C TYR A 236 -16.02 7.85 20.68
N LEU A 237 -15.54 8.86 19.95
CA LEU A 237 -14.19 9.42 20.11
C LEU A 237 -13.96 9.93 21.53
N THR A 238 -14.95 10.62 22.09
CA THR A 238 -14.93 11.10 23.49
C THR A 238 -14.75 9.94 24.48
N ALA A 239 -15.48 8.83 24.29
CA ALA A 239 -15.35 7.66 25.14
C ALA A 239 -13.96 7.01 25.04
N GLN A 240 -13.36 6.99 23.84
CA GLN A 240 -11.99 6.49 23.64
C GLN A 240 -10.94 7.35 24.36
N LEU A 241 -11.08 8.68 24.30
CA LEU A 241 -10.19 9.59 25.05
C LEU A 241 -10.29 9.38 26.55
N GLN A 242 -11.51 9.17 27.06
CA GLN A 242 -11.73 8.89 28.49
C GLN A 242 -11.10 7.56 28.92
N GLU A 243 -11.22 6.51 28.09
CA GLU A 243 -10.58 5.22 28.32
C GLU A 243 -9.06 5.35 28.37
N ALA A 244 -8.49 6.07 27.40
CA ALA A 244 -7.06 6.26 27.28
C ALA A 244 -6.47 7.10 28.44
N ALA A 245 -7.28 8.00 29.01
CA ALA A 245 -6.97 8.73 30.25
C ALA A 245 -7.21 7.93 31.54
N GLY A 246 -7.61 6.65 31.46
CA GLY A 246 -7.79 5.77 32.60
C GLY A 246 -9.19 5.80 33.26
N MET A 247 -10.14 6.57 32.72
CA MET A 247 -11.53 6.62 33.22
C MET A 247 -12.38 5.48 32.65
N THR A 248 -11.92 4.26 32.87
CA THR A 248 -12.46 3.03 32.26
C THR A 248 -13.94 2.80 32.55
N GLN A 249 -14.41 3.08 33.77
CA GLN A 249 -15.84 2.92 34.14
C GLN A 249 -16.75 3.89 33.36
N LEU A 250 -16.29 5.14 33.19
CA LEU A 250 -17.03 6.16 32.45
C LEU A 250 -17.07 5.83 30.96
N ALA A 251 -15.92 5.45 30.38
CA ALA A 251 -15.85 5.02 28.99
C ALA A 251 -16.75 3.81 28.72
N GLN A 252 -16.72 2.79 29.58
CA GLN A 252 -17.60 1.63 29.49
C GLN A 252 -19.09 2.00 29.54
N TYR A 253 -19.47 2.94 30.41
CA TYR A 253 -20.84 3.45 30.43
C TYR A 253 -21.22 4.08 29.09
N HIS A 254 -20.38 4.96 28.55
CA HIS A 254 -20.61 5.59 27.24
C HIS A 254 -20.69 4.58 26.10
N TYR A 255 -19.80 3.58 26.06
CA TYR A 255 -19.86 2.51 25.06
C TYR A 255 -21.16 1.72 25.12
N ARG A 256 -21.65 1.39 26.33
CA ARG A 256 -22.93 0.68 26.49
C ARG A 256 -24.12 1.51 26.03
N MET A 257 -24.09 2.81 26.26
CA MET A 257 -25.13 3.72 25.78
C MET A 257 -25.10 3.84 24.27
N LEU A 258 -23.94 4.07 23.67
CA LEU A 258 -23.76 4.14 22.22
C LEU A 258 -24.18 2.83 21.53
N PHE A 259 -23.82 1.69 22.11
CA PHE A 259 -24.21 0.38 21.59
C PHE A 259 -25.73 0.20 21.57
N LYS A 260 -26.43 0.54 22.66
CA LYS A 260 -27.89 0.49 22.72
C LYS A 260 -28.54 1.43 21.70
N THR A 261 -28.04 2.65 21.59
CA THR A 261 -28.55 3.63 20.63
C THR A 261 -28.37 3.12 19.20
N GLY A 262 -27.18 2.65 18.84
CA GLY A 262 -26.89 2.15 17.49
C GLY A 262 -27.73 0.95 17.06
N LEU A 263 -28.18 0.10 18.00
CA LEU A 263 -29.08 -1.01 17.70
C LEU A 263 -30.50 -0.58 17.31
N HIS A 264 -30.92 0.63 17.70
CA HIS A 264 -32.27 1.12 17.50
C HIS A 264 -32.37 2.26 16.48
N THR A 265 -31.25 2.77 15.96
CA THR A 265 -31.26 3.83 14.95
C THR A 265 -31.52 3.27 13.56
N MET A 266 -32.53 3.78 12.88
CA MET A 266 -32.81 3.44 11.48
C MET A 266 -31.94 4.25 10.53
N LEU A 267 -31.78 3.78 9.29
CA LEU A 267 -31.00 4.48 8.27
C LEU A 267 -31.56 5.88 7.98
N SER A 268 -32.88 6.05 8.06
CA SER A 268 -33.56 7.35 7.89
C SER A 268 -33.15 8.39 8.91
N ASP A 269 -32.93 7.98 10.16
CA ASP A 269 -32.50 8.86 11.23
C ASP A 269 -30.98 9.01 11.25
N TRP A 270 -30.26 8.00 10.75
CA TRP A 270 -28.80 7.97 10.76
C TRP A 270 -28.16 8.79 9.63
N GLU A 271 -28.68 8.65 8.41
CA GLU A 271 -28.12 9.26 7.21
C GLU A 271 -29.22 9.73 6.24
N PRO A 272 -30.04 10.72 6.63
CA PRO A 272 -31.18 11.18 5.84
C PRO A 272 -30.76 11.73 4.46
N ALA A 273 -29.60 12.40 4.39
CA ALA A 273 -29.07 12.94 3.14
C ALA A 273 -28.81 11.86 2.07
N LEU A 274 -28.45 10.63 2.49
CA LEU A 274 -28.29 9.52 1.57
C LEU A 274 -29.63 9.08 0.99
N LEU A 275 -30.69 9.05 1.82
CA LEU A 275 -32.03 8.73 1.35
C LEU A 275 -32.56 9.80 0.37
N GLU A 276 -32.34 11.09 0.65
CA GLU A 276 -32.70 12.18 -0.26
C GLU A 276 -31.98 12.05 -1.62
N GLN A 277 -30.70 11.66 -1.62
CA GLN A 277 -29.96 11.41 -2.85
C GLN A 277 -30.54 10.22 -3.63
N LEU A 278 -30.94 9.14 -2.95
CA LEU A 278 -31.56 7.99 -3.57
C LEU A 278 -32.93 8.34 -4.16
N GLU A 279 -33.76 9.10 -3.44
CA GLU A 279 -35.04 9.61 -3.93
C GLU A 279 -34.86 10.48 -5.18
N THR A 280 -33.86 11.35 -5.18
CA THR A 280 -33.55 12.20 -6.35
C THR A 280 -33.20 11.36 -7.57
N LYS A 281 -32.42 10.27 -7.40
CA LYS A 281 -32.04 9.37 -8.49
C LYS A 281 -33.22 8.57 -9.03
N LEU A 282 -34.10 8.09 -8.15
CA LEU A 282 -35.34 7.40 -8.53
C LEU A 282 -36.30 8.33 -9.29
N ALA A 283 -36.45 9.58 -8.84
CA ALA A 283 -37.29 10.57 -9.52
C ALA A 283 -36.79 10.88 -10.95
N THR A 284 -35.48 10.93 -11.17
CA THR A 284 -34.91 11.16 -12.51
C THR A 284 -35.12 9.99 -13.47
N GLU A 285 -35.28 8.77 -12.96
CA GLU A 285 -35.58 7.57 -13.74
C GLU A 285 -37.03 7.61 -14.26
N THR A 286 -37.99 8.02 -13.41
CA THR A 286 -39.40 8.16 -13.79
C THR A 286 -39.70 9.33 -14.73
N ALA A 287 -38.82 10.33 -14.81
CA ALA A 287 -38.97 11.48 -15.72
C ALA A 287 -38.33 11.25 -17.10
N SER A 288 -37.64 10.13 -17.29
CA SER A 288 -36.95 9.77 -18.54
C SER A 288 -37.68 8.66 -19.33
N GLU A 289 -38.83 8.18 -18.83
CA GLU A 289 -39.82 7.38 -19.57
C GLU A 289 -40.93 8.29 -20.13
#